data_AF-A0A8T1W3L8-F1
#
_entry.id   AF-A0A8T1W3L8-F1
#
_cell.length_a   1.000
_cell.length_b   1.000
_cell.length_c   1.000
_cell.angle_alpha   90.00
_cell.angle_beta   90.00
_cell.angle_gamma   90.00
#
_symmetry.space_group_name_H-M   'P 1'
#
loop_
_entity.id
_entity.type
_entity.pdbx_description
1 polymer ?
#
loop_
_entity_poly.entity_id
_entity_poly.type
_entity_poly.pdbx_seq_one_letter_code
_entity_poly.pdbx_strand_id
1 'polypeptide(L)'
;MVEWHENANMLAGAFPDLFLTGSGPLPSGPLTQAYIDHFMHYWDGRFERSTRFVAVLFNQIQRHTAVRNTARVGTSRGGTLRSFGKLASSAQFKKALEDAKERPDSPRAIKLNAILLRLLSLVGGTVPFSPFERAASRPKLSAMRYRYGADQHWVTITPPEHDDLLLHWVAQLRELGAFNDPKRVFSRKICRFSTLPTELQESARSRLAVSNVYPALSAQVLKTDAGVYAVPTSVRR
;
A
#
# COMPACT_ATOMS: atom_id res chain seq x y z
N MET A 1 11.38 23.39 -19.20
CA MET A 1 11.19 23.63 -17.75
C MET A 1 11.31 22.27 -17.07
N VAL A 2 12.25 22.10 -16.14
CA VAL A 2 12.45 20.81 -15.44
C VAL A 2 11.81 20.92 -14.06
N GLU A 3 10.98 19.94 -13.69
CA GLU A 3 10.13 19.91 -12.49
C GLU A 3 10.86 20.32 -11.18
N TRP A 4 12.17 20.06 -11.09
CA TRP A 4 12.95 20.29 -9.87
C TRP A 4 13.54 21.70 -9.78
N HIS A 5 13.58 22.49 -10.86
CA HIS A 5 14.22 23.81 -10.83
C HIS A 5 13.37 24.90 -10.18
N GLU A 6 12.05 24.72 -10.17
CA GLU A 6 11.07 25.70 -9.67
C GLU A 6 10.21 25.11 -8.54
N ASN A 7 10.80 24.39 -7.59
CA ASN A 7 10.07 23.86 -6.43
C ASN A 7 9.32 24.94 -5.65
N ALA A 8 9.87 26.16 -5.59
CA ALA A 8 9.19 27.30 -4.99
C ALA A 8 7.81 27.52 -5.63
N ASN A 9 7.74 27.57 -6.97
CA ASN A 9 6.48 27.76 -7.69
C ASN A 9 5.61 26.49 -7.65
N MET A 10 6.22 25.31 -7.84
CA MET A 10 5.48 24.06 -7.95
C MET A 10 4.91 23.57 -6.61
N LEU A 11 5.66 23.68 -5.52
CA LEU A 11 5.22 23.22 -4.20
C LEU A 11 4.56 24.36 -3.42
N ALA A 12 5.23 25.51 -3.28
CA ALA A 12 4.65 26.60 -2.50
C ALA A 12 3.46 27.24 -3.23
N GLY A 13 3.51 27.35 -4.56
CA GLY A 13 2.39 27.88 -5.35
C GLY A 13 1.19 26.91 -5.47
N ALA A 14 1.42 25.59 -5.49
CA ALA A 14 0.34 24.62 -5.58
C ALA A 14 -0.34 24.30 -4.23
N PHE A 15 0.34 24.55 -3.12
CA PHE A 15 -0.14 24.29 -1.76
C PHE A 15 -0.09 25.56 -0.88
N PRO A 16 -0.83 26.62 -1.21
CA PRO A 16 -0.83 27.87 -0.44
C PRO A 16 -1.37 27.70 0.99
N ASP A 17 -2.18 26.65 1.22
CA ASP A 17 -2.66 26.23 2.53
C ASP A 17 -1.55 25.64 3.42
N LEU A 18 -0.53 25.04 2.81
CA LEU A 18 0.63 24.49 3.51
C LEU A 18 1.76 25.51 3.61
N PHE A 19 1.96 26.29 2.55
CA PHE A 19 2.98 27.34 2.46
C PHE A 19 2.30 28.71 2.47
N LEU A 20 2.23 29.33 3.65
CA LEU A 20 1.45 30.56 3.92
C LEU A 20 1.70 31.72 2.95
N THR A 21 2.89 31.81 2.36
CA THR A 21 3.29 32.90 1.44
C THR A 21 3.17 32.53 -0.04
N GLY A 22 2.74 31.31 -0.38
CA GLY A 22 2.69 30.80 -1.76
C GLY A 22 4.06 30.77 -2.49
N SER A 23 5.12 31.16 -1.77
CA SER A 23 6.47 31.39 -2.24
C SER A 23 7.39 31.27 -1.03
N GLY A 24 8.35 30.36 -1.08
CA GLY A 24 9.26 30.13 0.04
C GLY A 24 10.66 29.80 -0.47
N PRO A 25 11.69 29.88 0.40
CA PRO A 25 13.07 29.51 0.06
C PRO A 25 13.18 27.98 -0.03
N LEU A 26 12.49 27.39 -1.00
CA LEU A 26 12.68 25.99 -1.37
C LEU A 26 13.91 25.89 -2.28
N PRO A 27 14.77 24.88 -2.06
CA PRO A 27 15.95 24.72 -2.89
C PRO A 27 15.56 24.46 -4.35
N SER A 28 16.37 24.99 -5.27
CA SER A 28 16.35 24.57 -6.66
C SER A 28 17.06 23.21 -6.77
N GLY A 29 16.42 22.25 -7.41
CA GLY A 29 16.82 20.84 -7.43
C GLY A 29 15.89 19.93 -6.61
N PRO A 30 16.10 18.62 -6.56
CA PRO A 30 15.28 17.73 -5.73
C PRO A 30 15.35 18.15 -4.25
N LEU A 31 14.22 18.04 -3.54
CA LEU A 31 14.21 18.21 -2.08
C LEU A 31 15.14 17.18 -1.43
N THR A 32 16.00 17.64 -0.53
CA THR A 32 16.87 16.75 0.24
C THR A 32 16.05 16.01 1.30
N GLN A 33 16.59 14.89 1.79
CA GLN A 33 15.93 14.13 2.85
C GLN A 33 15.65 15.00 4.08
N ALA A 34 16.56 15.93 4.43
CA ALA A 34 16.34 16.86 5.54
C ALA A 34 15.11 17.77 5.34
N TYR A 35 14.86 18.24 4.11
CA TYR A 35 13.63 19.01 3.82
C TYR A 35 12.38 18.14 3.90
N ILE A 36 12.45 16.91 3.37
CA ILE A 36 11.35 15.95 3.45
C ILE A 36 11.02 15.66 4.92
N ASP A 37 12.03 15.36 5.72
CA ASP A 37 11.89 15.08 7.15
C ASP A 37 11.34 16.31 7.88
N HIS A 38 11.80 17.51 7.54
CA HIS A 38 11.26 18.74 8.12
C HIS A 38 9.76 18.93 7.83
N PHE A 39 9.31 18.67 6.61
CA PHE A 39 7.89 18.74 6.28
C PHE A 39 7.08 17.65 6.97
N MET A 40 7.55 16.40 6.94
CA MET A 40 6.82 15.28 7.54
C MET A 40 6.77 15.35 9.07
N HIS A 41 7.78 15.93 9.72
CA HIS A 41 7.81 16.13 11.18
C HIS A 41 7.45 17.56 11.59
N TYR A 42 6.79 18.32 10.72
CA TYR A 42 6.35 19.67 11.05
C TYR A 42 5.37 19.61 12.23
N TRP A 43 5.48 20.56 13.17
CA TRP A 43 4.90 20.46 14.52
C TRP A 43 3.38 20.21 14.57
N ASP A 44 2.61 20.65 13.58
CA ASP A 44 1.15 20.45 13.50
C ASP A 44 0.72 19.32 12.55
N GLY A 45 1.67 18.67 11.88
CA GLY A 45 1.43 17.58 10.93
C GLY A 45 0.69 17.99 9.66
N ARG A 46 0.58 19.29 9.32
CA ARG A 46 -0.19 19.76 8.15
C ARG A 46 0.25 19.13 6.83
N PHE A 47 1.56 18.92 6.66
CA PHE A 47 2.14 18.36 5.43
C PHE A 47 1.90 16.86 5.33
N GLU A 48 2.05 16.12 6.43
CA GLU A 48 1.80 14.68 6.50
C GLU A 48 0.32 14.35 6.21
N ARG A 49 -0.59 15.15 6.77
CA ARG A 49 -2.04 14.98 6.58
C ARG A 49 -2.50 15.30 5.16
N SER A 50 -1.76 16.12 4.42
CA SER A 50 -2.10 16.46 3.04
C SER A 50 -1.68 15.35 2.09
N THR A 51 -2.62 14.44 1.79
CA THR A 51 -2.41 13.33 0.84
C THR A 51 -1.92 13.81 -0.52
N ARG A 52 -2.39 14.97 -0.98
CA ARG A 52 -1.97 15.58 -2.25
C ARG A 52 -0.51 15.99 -2.22
N PHE A 53 -0.07 16.63 -1.14
CA PHE A 53 1.33 17.03 -0.97
C PHE A 53 2.25 15.81 -0.90
N VAL A 54 1.89 14.80 -0.10
CA VAL A 54 2.65 13.55 0.00
C VAL A 54 2.75 12.86 -1.37
N ALA A 55 1.65 12.79 -2.14
CA ALA A 55 1.67 12.18 -3.46
C ALA A 55 2.55 12.94 -4.47
N VAL A 56 2.52 14.28 -4.46
CA VAL A 56 3.38 15.10 -5.32
C VAL A 56 4.86 14.89 -4.96
N LEU A 57 5.19 14.96 -3.67
CA LEU A 57 6.54 14.75 -3.18
C LEU A 57 7.06 13.36 -3.56
N PHE A 58 6.24 12.33 -3.36
CA PHE A 58 6.58 10.96 -3.70
C PHE A 58 6.83 10.77 -5.21
N ASN A 59 5.96 11.32 -6.05
CA ASN A 59 6.12 11.29 -7.50
C ASN A 59 7.42 11.99 -7.94
N GLN A 60 7.74 13.12 -7.32
CA GLN A 60 8.96 13.87 -7.59
C GLN A 60 10.21 13.03 -7.24
N ILE A 61 10.20 12.34 -6.09
CA ILE A 61 11.27 11.43 -5.66
C ILE A 61 11.44 10.29 -6.67
N GLN A 62 10.34 9.65 -7.10
CA GLN A 62 10.38 8.55 -8.06
C GLN A 62 10.97 9.01 -9.41
N ARG A 63 10.48 10.12 -9.97
CA ARG A 63 10.95 10.66 -11.26
C ARG A 63 12.41 11.08 -11.20
N HIS A 64 12.80 11.82 -10.17
CA HIS A 64 14.18 12.25 -9.99
C HIS A 64 15.12 11.05 -9.87
N THR A 65 14.74 10.04 -9.09
CA THR A 65 15.52 8.80 -8.94
C THR A 65 15.65 8.05 -10.26
N ALA A 66 14.56 7.95 -11.03
CA ALA A 66 14.58 7.31 -12.35
C ALA A 66 15.52 8.05 -13.32
N VAL A 67 15.46 9.38 -13.37
CA VAL A 67 16.33 10.18 -14.26
C VAL A 67 17.79 10.08 -13.84
N ARG A 68 18.09 10.22 -12.54
CA ARG A 68 19.45 10.08 -12.01
C ARG A 68 20.02 8.69 -12.30
N ASN A 69 19.23 7.64 -12.08
CA ASN A 69 19.70 6.28 -12.36
C ASN A 69 19.84 6.04 -13.86
N THR A 70 18.97 6.60 -14.70
CA THR A 70 19.12 6.54 -16.17
C THR A 70 20.44 7.18 -16.61
N ALA A 71 20.78 8.37 -16.10
CA ALA A 71 22.05 9.02 -16.40
C ALA A 71 23.25 8.16 -15.98
N ARG A 72 23.19 7.55 -14.78
CA ARG A 72 24.22 6.63 -14.26
C ARG A 72 24.35 5.34 -15.08
N VAL A 73 23.25 4.78 -15.56
CA VAL A 73 23.26 3.60 -16.45
C VAL A 73 23.80 4.01 -17.83
N GLY A 74 23.51 5.23 -18.29
CA GLY A 74 24.09 5.85 -19.48
C GLY A 74 25.62 5.84 -19.48
N THR A 75 26.23 6.21 -18.35
CA THR A 75 27.70 6.22 -18.22
C THR A 75 28.28 4.82 -18.00
N SER A 76 27.70 4.03 -17.10
CA SER A 76 28.25 2.71 -16.72
C SER A 76 27.96 1.58 -17.72
N ARG A 77 26.80 1.61 -18.39
CA ARG A 77 26.32 0.56 -19.31
C ARG A 77 25.89 1.15 -20.67
N GLY A 78 26.52 2.25 -21.08
CA GLY A 78 26.18 2.95 -22.32
C GLY A 78 26.22 2.09 -23.58
N GLY A 79 27.08 1.07 -23.63
CA GLY A 79 27.10 0.10 -24.73
C GLY A 79 25.79 -0.68 -24.87
N THR A 80 25.22 -1.16 -23.76
CA THR A 80 23.93 -1.86 -23.74
C THR A 80 22.80 -0.92 -24.15
N LEU A 81 22.78 0.32 -23.67
CA LEU A 81 21.78 1.31 -24.06
C LEU A 81 21.87 1.69 -25.54
N ARG A 82 23.08 1.82 -26.10
CA ARG A 82 23.28 2.04 -27.55
C ARG A 82 22.81 0.84 -28.38
N SER A 83 23.13 -0.38 -27.94
CA SER A 83 22.66 -1.60 -28.61
C SER A 83 21.13 -1.69 -28.61
N PHE A 84 20.51 -1.29 -27.49
CA PHE A 84 19.06 -1.19 -27.40
C PHE A 84 18.51 -0.09 -28.31
N GLY A 85 19.13 1.09 -28.34
CA GLY A 85 18.74 2.17 -29.26
C GLY A 85 18.73 1.68 -30.72
N LYS A 86 19.79 0.98 -31.14
CA LYS A 86 19.86 0.35 -32.48
C LYS A 86 18.76 -0.68 -32.71
N LEU A 87 18.47 -1.52 -31.70
CA LEU A 87 17.40 -2.50 -31.77
C LEU A 87 16.03 -1.82 -31.90
N ALA A 88 15.77 -0.81 -31.09
CA ALA A 88 14.52 -0.04 -31.07
C ALA A 88 14.28 0.73 -32.37
N SER A 89 15.35 1.20 -33.02
CA SER A 89 15.29 1.87 -34.32
C SER A 89 15.05 0.91 -35.49
N SER A 90 15.18 -0.40 -35.30
CA SER A 90 15.04 -1.37 -36.39
C SER A 90 13.57 -1.58 -36.80
N ALA A 91 13.31 -1.67 -38.11
CA ALA A 91 11.97 -1.94 -38.64
C ALA A 91 11.45 -3.34 -38.22
N GLN A 92 12.36 -4.30 -38.05
CA GLN A 92 12.02 -5.64 -37.56
C GLN A 92 11.51 -5.63 -36.13
N PHE A 93 12.07 -4.77 -35.27
CA PHE A 93 11.61 -4.63 -33.89
C PHE A 93 10.22 -4.00 -33.81
N LYS A 94 9.94 -2.99 -34.65
CA LYS A 94 8.58 -2.41 -34.76
C LYS A 94 7.54 -3.44 -35.17
N LYS A 95 7.82 -4.22 -36.23
CA LYS A 95 6.94 -5.33 -36.65
C LYS A 95 6.77 -6.37 -35.54
N ALA A 96 7.84 -6.72 -34.82
CA ALA A 96 7.76 -7.66 -33.71
C ALA A 96 6.90 -7.14 -32.54
N LEU A 97 6.86 -5.82 -32.32
CA LEU A 97 5.96 -5.21 -31.33
C LEU A 97 4.49 -5.23 -31.80
N GLU A 98 4.24 -4.95 -33.08
CA GLU A 98 2.90 -5.06 -33.67
C GLU A 98 2.39 -6.50 -33.61
N ASP A 99 3.21 -7.48 -33.98
CA ASP A 99 2.89 -8.91 -33.86
C ASP A 99 2.61 -9.32 -32.41
N ALA A 100 3.38 -8.77 -31.45
CA ALA A 100 3.19 -9.04 -30.02
C ALA A 100 1.93 -8.39 -29.44
N LYS A 101 1.50 -7.25 -30.00
CA LYS A 101 0.23 -6.61 -29.64
C LYS A 101 -0.97 -7.50 -30.01
N GLU A 102 -0.94 -8.08 -31.22
CA GLU A 102 -2.02 -8.96 -31.69
C GLU A 102 -1.97 -10.35 -31.02
N ARG A 103 -0.77 -10.84 -30.65
CA ARG A 103 -0.57 -12.17 -30.03
C ARG A 103 0.37 -12.10 -28.82
N PRO A 104 -0.15 -11.66 -27.65
CA PRO A 104 0.67 -11.43 -26.45
C PRO A 104 1.29 -12.70 -25.86
N ASP A 105 0.60 -13.84 -25.97
CA ASP A 105 1.06 -15.11 -25.39
C ASP A 105 1.98 -15.92 -26.33
N SER A 106 2.30 -15.37 -27.50
CA SER A 106 3.21 -16.04 -28.42
C SER A 106 4.61 -16.15 -27.82
N PRO A 107 5.37 -17.25 -28.05
CA PRO A 107 6.72 -17.40 -27.52
C PRO A 107 7.66 -16.26 -27.92
N ARG A 108 7.43 -15.67 -29.10
CA ARG A 108 8.16 -14.51 -29.61
C ARG A 108 7.85 -13.24 -28.80
N ALA A 109 6.58 -12.99 -28.46
CA ALA A 109 6.16 -11.87 -27.63
C ALA A 109 6.69 -12.00 -26.19
N ILE A 110 6.63 -13.20 -25.61
CA ILE A 110 7.19 -13.48 -24.27
C ILE A 110 8.70 -13.20 -24.25
N LYS A 111 9.43 -13.68 -25.26
CA LYS A 111 10.89 -13.43 -25.38
C LYS A 111 11.20 -11.94 -25.55
N LEU A 112 10.40 -11.24 -26.36
CA LEU A 112 10.53 -9.79 -26.56
C LEU A 112 10.31 -9.03 -25.24
N ASN A 113 9.24 -9.38 -24.50
CA ASN A 113 8.94 -8.80 -23.21
C ASN A 113 10.07 -9.04 -22.20
N ALA A 114 10.64 -10.25 -22.16
CA ALA A 114 11.79 -10.55 -21.29
C ALA A 114 13.01 -9.66 -21.58
N ILE A 115 13.31 -9.39 -22.86
CA ILE A 115 14.40 -8.48 -23.26
C ILE A 115 14.11 -7.05 -22.78
N LEU A 116 12.87 -6.56 -22.98
CA LEU A 116 12.45 -5.23 -22.56
C LEU A 116 12.50 -5.07 -21.03
N LEU A 117 11.94 -6.03 -20.28
CA LEU A 117 11.95 -6.03 -18.82
C LEU A 117 13.37 -6.04 -18.27
N ARG A 118 14.29 -6.78 -18.88
CA ARG A 118 15.71 -6.77 -18.49
C ARG A 118 16.33 -5.39 -18.65
N LEU A 119 16.02 -4.67 -19.72
CA LEU A 119 16.52 -3.32 -19.94
C LEU A 119 15.87 -2.31 -18.97
N LEU A 120 14.55 -2.38 -18.80
CA LEU A 120 13.83 -1.54 -17.84
C LEU A 120 14.30 -1.77 -16.41
N SER A 121 14.66 -3.00 -16.04
CA SER A 121 15.18 -3.33 -14.70
C SER A 121 16.50 -2.61 -14.37
N LEU A 122 17.30 -2.24 -15.39
CA LEU A 122 18.54 -1.48 -15.19
C LEU A 122 18.28 -0.11 -14.57
N VAL A 123 17.20 0.53 -15.00
CA VAL A 123 16.77 1.85 -14.55
C VAL A 123 15.81 1.75 -13.36
N GLY A 124 14.86 0.83 -13.42
CA GLY A 124 13.79 0.69 -12.43
C GLY A 124 14.24 0.12 -11.09
N GLY A 125 15.33 -0.65 -11.04
CA GLY A 125 15.74 -1.37 -9.82
C GLY A 125 16.06 -0.50 -8.60
N THR A 126 16.27 0.81 -8.78
CA THR A 126 16.52 1.78 -7.70
C THR A 126 15.38 2.76 -7.49
N VAL A 127 14.31 2.68 -8.28
CA VAL A 127 13.18 3.61 -8.18
C VAL A 127 12.28 3.15 -7.03
N PRO A 128 12.02 4.00 -6.03
CA PRO A 128 11.31 3.61 -4.81
C PRO A 128 9.89 3.13 -5.11
N PHE A 129 9.50 2.02 -4.47
CA PHE A 129 8.25 1.26 -4.65
C PHE A 129 7.97 0.77 -6.08
N SER A 130 8.94 0.86 -6.99
CA SER A 130 8.75 0.32 -8.33
C SER A 130 8.63 -1.22 -8.29
N PRO A 131 7.97 -1.84 -9.28
CA PRO A 131 7.94 -3.30 -9.40
C PRO A 131 9.34 -3.93 -9.45
N PHE A 132 10.31 -3.22 -10.03
CA PHE A 132 11.69 -3.70 -10.17
C PHE A 132 12.48 -3.62 -8.85
N GLU A 133 12.32 -2.55 -8.07
CA GLU A 133 12.91 -2.46 -6.74
C GLU A 133 12.33 -3.55 -5.82
N ARG A 134 11.01 -3.74 -5.84
CA ARG A 134 10.33 -4.82 -5.08
C ARG A 134 10.79 -6.20 -5.52
N ALA A 135 10.99 -6.43 -6.82
CA ALA A 135 11.55 -7.68 -7.30
C ALA A 135 12.99 -7.89 -6.83
N ALA A 136 13.80 -6.82 -6.78
CA ALA A 136 15.19 -6.86 -6.32
C ALA A 136 15.32 -7.00 -4.78
N SER A 137 14.31 -6.61 -3.99
CA SER A 137 14.31 -6.75 -2.54
C SER A 137 13.97 -8.17 -2.07
N ARG A 138 13.09 -8.90 -2.79
CA ARG A 138 12.72 -10.29 -2.49
C ARG A 138 13.91 -11.24 -2.22
N PRO A 139 14.94 -11.34 -3.09
CA PRO A 139 16.07 -12.22 -2.82
C PRO A 139 16.89 -11.76 -1.60
N LYS A 140 16.94 -10.44 -1.31
CA LYS A 140 17.60 -9.92 -0.11
C LYS A 140 16.87 -10.35 1.15
N LEU A 141 15.53 -10.24 1.16
CA LEU A 141 14.70 -10.72 2.26
C LEU A 141 14.86 -12.24 2.46
N SER A 142 14.86 -13.00 1.37
CA SER A 142 15.11 -14.45 1.42
C SER A 142 16.50 -14.76 2.02
N ALA A 143 17.55 -14.05 1.59
CA ALA A 143 18.90 -14.21 2.14
C ALA A 143 18.99 -13.82 3.63
N MET A 144 18.29 -12.76 4.04
CA MET A 144 18.18 -12.36 5.45
C MET A 144 17.50 -13.45 6.27
N ARG A 145 16.41 -14.03 5.73
CA ARG A 145 15.72 -15.16 6.35
C ARG A 145 16.61 -16.39 6.52
N TYR A 146 17.43 -16.71 5.52
CA TYR A 146 18.39 -17.82 5.63
C TYR A 146 19.48 -17.56 6.67
N ARG A 147 19.93 -16.31 6.82
CA ARG A 147 21.02 -15.96 7.75
C ARG A 147 20.56 -15.78 9.19
N TYR A 148 19.40 -15.16 9.41
CA TYR A 148 18.93 -14.73 10.73
C TYR A 148 17.67 -15.45 11.20
N GLY A 149 17.11 -16.36 10.40
CA GLY A 149 15.83 -17.01 10.66
C GLY A 149 14.65 -16.20 10.12
N ALA A 150 13.43 -16.72 10.30
CA ALA A 150 12.23 -16.03 9.83
C ALA A 150 12.03 -14.71 10.57
N ASP A 151 11.82 -13.63 9.82
CA ASP A 151 11.49 -12.32 10.39
C ASP A 151 10.22 -12.47 11.26
N GLN A 152 10.25 -11.96 12.49
CA GLN A 152 9.04 -11.86 13.32
C GLN A 152 8.13 -10.81 12.69
N HIS A 153 7.21 -11.25 11.84
CA HIS A 153 6.17 -10.39 11.30
C HIS A 153 5.14 -10.19 12.41
N TRP A 154 5.08 -8.98 12.96
CA TRP A 154 3.94 -8.57 13.78
C TRP A 154 2.75 -8.42 12.84
N VAL A 155 1.97 -9.49 12.71
CA VAL A 155 0.65 -9.42 12.11
C VAL A 155 -0.26 -8.84 13.19
N THR A 156 -0.66 -7.59 13.03
CA THR A 156 -1.82 -7.05 13.74
C THR A 156 -3.03 -7.81 13.21
N ILE A 157 -3.38 -8.89 13.89
CA ILE A 157 -4.68 -9.53 13.72
C ILE A 157 -5.65 -8.57 14.39
N THR A 158 -6.37 -7.76 13.62
CA THR A 158 -7.63 -7.22 14.10
C THR A 158 -8.47 -8.44 14.47
N PRO A 159 -8.96 -8.58 15.72
CA PRO A 159 -9.92 -9.63 16.01
C PRO A 159 -11.03 -9.52 14.95
N PRO A 160 -11.37 -10.64 14.28
CA PRO A 160 -12.25 -10.57 13.13
C PRO A 160 -13.56 -9.90 13.56
N GLU A 161 -14.02 -8.90 12.78
CA GLU A 161 -15.35 -8.28 12.94
C GLU A 161 -16.48 -9.33 13.03
N HIS A 162 -16.19 -10.57 12.64
CA HIS A 162 -17.07 -11.72 12.53
C HIS A 162 -17.06 -12.65 13.75
N ASP A 163 -16.38 -12.33 14.86
CA ASP A 163 -16.45 -13.11 16.11
C ASP A 163 -17.17 -12.36 17.23
N ASP A 164 -17.95 -11.31 16.91
CA ASP A 164 -18.80 -10.66 17.91
C ASP A 164 -20.03 -11.52 18.25
N LEU A 165 -20.10 -11.98 19.49
CA LEU A 165 -21.20 -12.76 20.03
C LEU A 165 -22.53 -11.98 20.01
N LEU A 166 -22.50 -10.65 20.19
CA LEU A 166 -23.72 -9.84 20.22
C LEU A 166 -24.36 -9.75 18.84
N LEU A 167 -23.57 -9.51 17.80
CA LEU A 167 -24.02 -9.55 16.41
C LEU A 167 -24.72 -10.86 16.05
N HIS A 168 -24.06 -12.00 16.31
CA HIS A 168 -24.62 -13.33 16.02
C HIS A 168 -25.88 -13.62 16.84
N TRP A 169 -25.89 -13.17 18.09
CA TRP A 169 -27.04 -13.30 18.96
C TRP A 169 -28.26 -12.52 18.45
N VAL A 170 -28.07 -11.25 18.07
CA VAL A 170 -29.15 -10.39 17.54
C VAL A 170 -29.65 -10.92 16.19
N ALA A 171 -28.76 -11.42 15.34
CA ALA A 171 -29.13 -12.08 14.09
C ALA A 171 -30.03 -13.30 14.34
N GLN A 172 -29.66 -14.15 15.30
CA GLN A 172 -30.44 -15.33 15.69
C GLN A 172 -31.84 -14.96 16.20
N LEU A 173 -31.93 -13.93 17.05
CA LEU A 173 -33.19 -13.44 17.59
C LEU A 173 -34.13 -12.95 16.47
N ARG A 174 -33.57 -12.34 15.44
CA ARG A 174 -34.31 -11.84 14.28
C ARG A 174 -34.83 -12.97 13.41
N GLU A 175 -33.99 -13.97 13.11
CA GLU A 175 -34.41 -15.16 12.34
C GLU A 175 -35.53 -15.94 13.03
N LEU A 176 -35.46 -16.05 14.36
CA LEU A 176 -36.47 -16.76 15.15
C LEU A 176 -37.74 -15.93 15.41
N GLY A 177 -37.80 -14.67 14.96
CA GLY A 177 -38.92 -13.76 15.23
C GLY A 177 -39.15 -13.49 16.72
N ALA A 178 -38.14 -13.72 17.55
CA ALA A 178 -38.25 -13.84 19.01
C ALA A 178 -37.70 -12.63 19.77
N PHE A 179 -37.50 -11.49 19.10
CA PHE A 179 -36.90 -10.28 19.68
C PHE A 179 -37.62 -9.81 20.95
N ASN A 180 -38.92 -10.08 21.07
CA ASN A 180 -39.76 -9.68 22.21
C ASN A 180 -40.30 -10.86 23.04
N ASP A 181 -39.80 -12.09 22.86
CA ASP A 181 -40.31 -13.26 23.60
C ASP A 181 -39.52 -13.49 24.91
N PRO A 182 -40.12 -13.27 26.10
CA PRO A 182 -39.44 -13.42 27.38
C PRO A 182 -39.29 -14.89 27.84
N LYS A 183 -39.78 -15.89 27.07
CA LYS A 183 -39.80 -17.30 27.50
C LYS A 183 -38.75 -18.19 26.82
N ARG A 184 -37.97 -17.69 25.86
CA ARG A 184 -36.92 -18.47 25.16
C ARG A 184 -35.50 -18.06 25.58
N VAL A 185 -34.54 -18.96 25.33
CA VAL A 185 -33.13 -19.07 25.80
C VAL A 185 -32.33 -17.74 25.92
N PHE A 186 -32.78 -16.68 25.25
CA PHE A 186 -32.13 -15.37 25.19
C PHE A 186 -32.56 -14.36 26.26
N SER A 187 -33.43 -14.73 27.20
CA SER A 187 -33.63 -13.95 28.44
C SER A 187 -32.49 -14.10 29.46
N ARG A 188 -31.48 -14.94 29.17
CA ARG A 188 -30.28 -15.07 29.99
C ARG A 188 -29.35 -13.89 29.74
N LYS A 189 -28.92 -13.23 30.82
CA LYS A 189 -28.07 -12.01 30.83
C LYS A 189 -26.70 -12.15 30.15
N ILE A 190 -26.31 -13.36 29.70
CA ILE A 190 -24.98 -13.68 29.17
C ILE A 190 -25.12 -14.64 27.99
N CYS A 191 -24.81 -14.17 26.78
CA CYS A 191 -24.64 -15.01 25.59
C CYS A 191 -23.22 -15.59 25.59
N ARG A 192 -23.07 -16.90 25.37
CA ARG A 192 -21.77 -17.57 25.23
C ARG A 192 -21.66 -18.16 23.82
N PHE A 193 -20.45 -18.29 23.30
CA PHE A 193 -20.22 -18.91 21.98
C PHE A 193 -20.86 -20.30 21.86
N SER A 194 -20.80 -21.10 22.92
CA SER A 194 -21.41 -22.44 22.99
C SER A 194 -22.94 -22.45 22.89
N THR A 195 -23.59 -21.29 22.98
CA THR A 195 -25.05 -21.14 22.85
C THR A 195 -25.50 -20.76 21.44
N LEU A 196 -24.56 -20.47 20.54
CA LEU A 196 -24.84 -20.27 19.13
C LEU A 196 -25.19 -21.61 18.46
N PRO A 197 -25.89 -21.61 17.31
CA PRO A 197 -26.07 -22.83 16.51
C PRO A 197 -24.74 -23.45 16.11
N THR A 198 -24.72 -24.78 15.99
CA THR A 198 -23.54 -25.56 15.61
C THR A 198 -22.91 -25.05 14.31
N GLU A 199 -23.73 -24.61 13.35
CA GLU A 199 -23.28 -24.02 12.08
C GLU A 199 -22.43 -22.76 12.26
N LEU A 200 -22.78 -21.89 13.19
CA LEU A 200 -22.02 -20.68 13.50
C LEU A 200 -20.82 -20.97 14.39
N GLN A 201 -20.86 -22.03 15.20
CA GLN A 201 -19.71 -22.47 15.99
C GLN A 201 -18.58 -23.00 15.11
N GLU A 202 -18.91 -23.83 14.12
CA GLU A 202 -17.93 -24.58 13.32
C GLU A 202 -17.44 -23.82 12.07
N SER A 203 -18.25 -22.92 11.50
CA SER A 203 -17.94 -22.26 10.22
C SER A 203 -17.71 -20.76 10.36
N ALA A 204 -16.45 -20.33 10.22
CA ALA A 204 -16.09 -18.91 10.12
C ALA A 204 -16.73 -18.22 8.90
N ARG A 205 -16.97 -18.97 7.82
CA ARG A 205 -17.64 -18.45 6.62
C ARG A 205 -19.11 -18.12 6.89
N SER A 206 -19.79 -18.93 7.70
CA SER A 206 -21.18 -18.69 8.08
C SER A 206 -21.30 -17.46 8.97
N ARG A 207 -20.34 -17.27 9.90
CA ARG A 207 -20.25 -16.05 10.71
C ARG A 207 -20.02 -14.79 9.88
N LEU A 208 -19.14 -14.87 8.89
CA LEU A 208 -18.87 -13.78 7.96
C LEU A 208 -20.11 -13.43 7.11
N ALA A 209 -20.88 -14.43 6.70
CA ALA A 209 -22.14 -14.20 5.99
C ALA A 209 -23.14 -13.40 6.85
N VAL A 210 -23.31 -13.75 8.12
CA VAL A 210 -24.17 -13.01 9.07
C VAL A 210 -23.69 -11.56 9.23
N SER A 211 -22.39 -11.35 9.38
CA SER A 211 -21.80 -10.01 9.49
C SER A 211 -22.08 -9.13 8.27
N ASN A 212 -22.05 -9.70 7.07
CA ASN A 212 -22.35 -8.97 5.84
C ASN A 212 -23.84 -8.61 5.72
N VAL A 213 -24.73 -9.40 6.32
CA VAL A 213 -26.18 -9.13 6.32
C VAL A 213 -26.55 -8.00 7.30
N TYR A 214 -25.77 -7.82 8.37
CA TYR A 214 -26.05 -6.84 9.43
C TYR A 214 -24.90 -5.83 9.67
N PRO A 215 -24.52 -5.03 8.65
CA PRO A 215 -23.34 -4.17 8.71
C PRO A 215 -23.43 -3.02 9.73
N ALA A 216 -24.64 -2.59 10.09
CA ALA A 216 -24.83 -1.54 11.09
C ALA A 216 -24.57 -2.04 12.52
N LEU A 217 -24.78 -3.33 12.78
CA LEU A 217 -24.52 -3.94 14.08
C LEU A 217 -23.03 -4.27 14.25
N SER A 218 -22.36 -4.73 13.19
CA SER A 218 -20.90 -4.91 13.21
C SER A 218 -20.16 -3.59 13.46
N ALA A 219 -20.67 -2.47 12.93
CA ALA A 219 -20.08 -1.15 13.16
C ALA A 219 -20.19 -0.64 14.61
N GLN A 220 -21.15 -1.12 15.41
CA GLN A 220 -21.27 -0.74 16.83
C GLN A 220 -20.18 -1.39 17.71
N VAL A 221 -19.64 -2.53 17.26
CA VAL A 221 -18.54 -3.25 17.93
C VAL A 221 -17.26 -2.42 17.95
N LEU A 222 -16.93 -1.79 16.83
CA LEU A 222 -15.75 -0.93 16.72
C LEU A 222 -15.80 0.27 17.69
N LYS A 223 -17.00 0.75 18.04
CA LYS A 223 -17.16 1.84 19.02
C LYS A 223 -16.94 1.39 20.47
N THR A 224 -17.24 0.13 20.79
CA THR A 224 -17.13 -0.38 22.17
C THR A 224 -15.71 -0.88 22.46
N ASP A 225 -15.05 -1.51 21.50
CA ASP A 225 -13.66 -1.97 21.66
C ASP A 225 -12.62 -0.83 21.62
N ALA A 226 -12.93 0.28 20.94
CA ALA A 226 -12.08 1.47 20.95
C ALA A 226 -11.89 2.09 22.36
N GLY A 227 -12.73 1.74 23.33
CA GLY A 227 -12.60 2.16 24.73
C GLY A 227 -11.75 1.24 25.62
N VAL A 228 -11.39 0.04 25.15
CA VAL A 228 -10.72 -0.98 25.97
C VAL A 228 -9.21 -1.07 25.69
N TYR A 229 -8.76 -0.56 24.54
CA TYR A 229 -7.33 -0.43 24.22
C TYR A 229 -6.75 0.93 24.60
N ALA A 230 -6.99 1.37 25.85
CA ALA A 230 -6.12 2.38 26.46
C ALA A 230 -4.75 1.71 26.72
N VAL A 231 -3.75 2.13 25.95
CA VAL A 231 -2.34 1.71 26.08
C VAL A 231 -1.91 1.80 27.55
N PRO A 232 -1.28 0.78 28.13
CA PRO A 232 -0.62 0.94 29.43
C PRO A 232 0.59 1.85 29.23
N THR A 233 0.46 3.11 29.64
CA THR A 233 1.58 4.02 29.88
C THR A 233 2.37 3.52 31.08
N SER A 234 3.25 2.55 30.85
CA SER A 234 4.27 2.19 31.85
C SER A 234 5.54 1.65 31.21
N VAL A 235 6.41 2.55 30.78
CA VAL A 235 7.87 2.35 30.93
C VAL A 235 8.47 3.69 31.37
N ARG A 236 8.45 3.94 32.69
CA ARG A 236 9.52 4.71 33.33
C ARG A 236 10.66 3.73 33.59
N ARG A 237 11.82 3.99 32.98
CA ARG A 237 13.14 3.94 33.61
C ARG A 237 14.07 4.83 32.82
#